data_AF-A0A2B8BF52-F1
#
_entry.id   AF-A0A2B8BF52-F1
#
_cell.length_a   1.000
_cell.length_b   1.000
_cell.length_c   1.000
_cell.angle_alpha   90.00
_cell.angle_beta   90.00
_cell.angle_gamma   90.00
#
_symmetry.space_group_name_H-M   'P 1'
#
loop_
_entity.id
_entity.type
_entity.pdbx_description
1 polymer ?
#
loop_
_entity_poly.entity_id
_entity_poly.type
_entity_poly.pdbx_seq_one_letter_code
_entity_poly.pdbx_strand_id
1 'polypeptide(L)'
;MDQIEQTLAVATEHHRAGRTAEAERLYRDVLDASPGHPDALHLLGVIALQSGRADEAVDRIAQAVAGDDGSPLFHANLGHALHASGRHREAAMSFARALTLLTNEGEGWGNVGALANLIRRYDDDIRAAAAAEVDARYTMGDVMRRQSLLFLLTGDVTYYRALVNTALDDPLRFSIPSMHYAYWGIAMRLFQGDTRKGDVSAFTVGEFRRFYRLLVEETARRYGLDTRLRRVAPRTAVKRVALITNQMLGEGHQPTADAFDYAHRLQDDHGCQVLIVNPNAMAVEGENGFVPEYSYNVTAEYDGEQTLTAFGAEVRMLSFPQPRFDEEKLTAIVDAVQHFDPDVIVAFGGSNTVADLFARSRPVVFLPTSSGLPPSLATLLLGYAPEDSAAGWPEEARARFRPFFFGWTLPDAGPARSRADFGLPADGPLHVVVGNRLDQEVGPEFLETLDRLLDRVPDAHIAFAGAVTDLPGRIAATRNAARMQALGHVDAIRGLYGVATAYLNPPRQGGGGSAAFALADGLPVVTYAQGDVAGIVGPTLTVADETAFLDRAATLGQDAAARAQAAEAARTRFAETADRARSVEKLLDYAREAQELY
;
A
#
# COMPACT_ATOMS: atom_id res chain seq x y z
N MET A 1 -6.74 -20.66 45.10
CA MET A 1 -6.95 -19.41 44.34
C MET A 1 -7.82 -18.51 45.20
N ASP A 2 -7.39 -17.27 45.36
CA ASP A 2 -8.02 -16.25 46.20
C ASP A 2 -9.46 -15.95 45.71
N GLN A 3 -10.38 -15.68 46.64
CA GLN A 3 -11.79 -15.37 46.34
C GLN A 3 -11.92 -14.07 45.53
N ILE A 4 -10.98 -13.14 45.72
CA ILE A 4 -10.87 -11.90 44.92
C ILE A 4 -10.56 -12.22 43.45
N GLU A 5 -9.55 -13.04 43.19
CA GLU A 5 -9.15 -13.47 41.84
C GLU A 5 -10.27 -14.20 41.10
N GLN A 6 -11.03 -15.05 41.82
CA GLN A 6 -12.19 -15.73 41.24
C GLN A 6 -13.30 -14.74 40.85
N THR A 7 -13.57 -13.76 41.72
CA THR A 7 -14.59 -12.73 41.46
C THR A 7 -14.18 -11.85 40.28
N LEU A 8 -12.90 -11.47 40.20
CA LEU A 8 -12.33 -10.70 39.09
C LEU A 8 -12.41 -11.47 37.75
N ALA A 9 -12.11 -12.76 37.75
CA ALA A 9 -12.20 -13.60 36.55
C ALA A 9 -13.65 -13.71 36.04
N VAL A 10 -14.62 -13.90 36.94
CA VAL A 10 -16.05 -13.92 36.59
C VAL A 10 -16.50 -12.55 36.07
N ALA A 11 -16.09 -11.46 36.71
CA ALA A 11 -16.39 -10.10 36.26
C ALA A 11 -15.88 -9.85 34.83
N THR A 12 -14.64 -10.27 34.54
CA THR A 12 -14.02 -10.16 33.22
C THR A 12 -14.79 -10.96 32.16
N GLU A 13 -15.29 -12.15 32.49
CA GLU A 13 -16.10 -12.96 31.57
C GLU A 13 -17.45 -12.30 31.28
N HIS A 14 -18.11 -11.75 32.30
CA HIS A 14 -19.31 -10.95 32.09
C HIS A 14 -19.05 -9.74 31.19
N HIS A 15 -17.93 -9.04 31.39
CA HIS A 15 -17.55 -7.88 30.58
C HIS A 15 -17.31 -8.26 29.12
N ARG A 16 -16.53 -9.32 28.86
CA ARG A 16 -16.27 -9.85 27.51
C ARG A 16 -17.55 -10.26 26.78
N ALA A 17 -18.55 -10.74 27.52
CA ALA A 17 -19.85 -11.13 26.97
C ALA A 17 -20.85 -9.97 26.84
N GLY A 18 -20.42 -8.71 27.05
CA GLY A 18 -21.28 -7.52 26.95
C GLY A 18 -22.27 -7.34 28.11
N ARG A 19 -22.18 -8.17 29.17
CA ARG A 19 -22.99 -8.07 30.39
C ARG A 19 -22.36 -7.05 31.34
N THR A 20 -22.37 -5.79 30.90
CA THR A 20 -21.64 -4.70 31.53
C THR A 20 -22.12 -4.40 32.95
N ALA A 21 -23.42 -4.49 33.21
CA ALA A 21 -23.99 -4.21 34.54
C ALA A 21 -23.55 -5.25 35.59
N GLU A 22 -23.55 -6.53 35.21
CA GLU A 22 -23.08 -7.62 36.06
C GLU A 22 -21.58 -7.52 36.32
N ALA A 23 -20.79 -7.19 35.28
CA ALA A 23 -19.35 -6.96 35.42
C ALA A 23 -19.06 -5.80 36.37
N GLU A 24 -19.74 -4.66 36.20
CA GLU A 24 -19.58 -3.48 37.05
C GLU A 24 -19.88 -3.77 38.51
N ARG A 25 -20.93 -4.56 38.80
CA ARG A 25 -21.26 -5.00 40.15
C ARG A 25 -20.13 -5.85 40.76
N LEU A 26 -19.63 -6.83 40.00
CA LEU A 26 -18.58 -7.72 40.49
C LEU A 26 -17.22 -7.02 40.67
N TYR A 27 -16.87 -6.05 39.80
CA TYR A 27 -15.69 -5.23 40.02
C TYR A 27 -15.81 -4.38 41.29
N ARG A 28 -17.01 -3.86 41.62
CA ARG A 28 -17.25 -3.19 42.90
C ARG A 28 -17.12 -4.14 44.09
N ASP A 29 -17.65 -5.37 43.99
CA ASP A 29 -17.48 -6.38 45.04
C ASP A 29 -15.98 -6.66 45.31
N VAL A 30 -15.14 -6.67 44.26
CA VAL A 30 -13.68 -6.77 44.40
C VAL A 30 -13.09 -5.55 45.11
N LEU A 31 -13.54 -4.33 44.77
CA LEU A 31 -13.05 -3.10 45.42
C LEU A 31 -13.56 -2.94 46.85
N ASP A 32 -14.72 -3.48 47.21
CA ASP A 32 -15.19 -3.50 48.60
C ASP A 32 -14.30 -4.41 49.46
N ALA A 33 -13.81 -5.52 48.89
CA ALA A 33 -12.86 -6.42 49.54
C ALA A 33 -11.41 -5.90 49.50
N SER A 34 -11.03 -5.18 48.43
CA SER A 34 -9.69 -4.64 48.20
C SER A 34 -9.77 -3.27 47.48
N PRO A 35 -9.91 -2.15 48.22
CA PRO A 35 -10.19 -0.83 47.63
C PRO A 35 -9.16 -0.30 46.63
N GLY A 36 -7.92 -0.80 46.69
CA GLY A 36 -6.82 -0.40 45.83
C GLY A 36 -6.49 -1.41 44.73
N HIS A 37 -7.33 -2.41 44.47
CA HIS A 37 -7.03 -3.46 43.49
C HIS A 37 -6.88 -2.88 42.07
N PRO A 38 -5.67 -2.87 41.47
CA PRO A 38 -5.42 -2.13 40.24
C PRO A 38 -6.29 -2.59 39.05
N ASP A 39 -6.43 -3.90 38.85
CA ASP A 39 -7.23 -4.43 37.73
C ASP A 39 -8.72 -4.10 37.83
N ALA A 40 -9.30 -4.21 39.03
CA ALA A 40 -10.71 -3.88 39.23
C ALA A 40 -10.97 -2.37 39.05
N LEU A 41 -10.04 -1.51 39.51
CA LEU A 41 -10.10 -0.07 39.25
C LEU A 41 -9.99 0.25 37.75
N HIS A 42 -9.06 -0.40 37.05
CA HIS A 42 -8.86 -0.24 35.61
C HIS A 42 -10.09 -0.67 34.81
N LEU A 43 -10.59 -1.88 35.04
CA LEU A 43 -11.72 -2.45 34.29
C LEU A 43 -13.03 -1.72 34.58
N LEU A 44 -13.24 -1.26 35.83
CA LEU A 44 -14.36 -0.38 36.16
C LEU A 44 -14.27 0.96 35.42
N GLY A 45 -13.07 1.52 35.30
CA GLY A 45 -12.83 2.72 34.50
C GLY A 45 -13.08 2.50 32.99
N VAL A 46 -12.70 1.35 32.45
CA VAL A 46 -13.03 0.97 31.05
C VAL A 46 -14.53 0.91 30.83
N ILE A 47 -15.29 0.31 31.76
CA ILE A 47 -16.77 0.30 31.70
C ILE A 47 -17.34 1.73 31.75
N ALA A 48 -16.81 2.58 32.63
CA ALA A 48 -17.23 3.97 32.72
C ALA A 48 -17.02 4.71 31.38
N LEU A 49 -15.86 4.53 30.75
CA LEU A 49 -15.56 5.10 29.44
C LEU A 49 -16.51 4.59 28.35
N GLN A 50 -16.75 3.28 28.29
CA GLN A 50 -17.72 2.66 27.36
C GLN A 50 -19.15 3.20 27.56
N SER A 51 -19.47 3.65 28.77
CA SER A 51 -20.77 4.24 29.12
C SER A 51 -20.82 5.76 28.94
N GLY A 52 -19.79 6.39 28.36
CA GLY A 52 -19.70 7.84 28.16
C GLY A 52 -19.37 8.65 29.42
N ARG A 53 -19.01 7.99 30.53
CA ARG A 53 -18.63 8.63 31.80
C ARG A 53 -17.12 8.87 31.85
N ALA A 54 -16.64 9.79 31.01
CA ALA A 54 -15.21 9.99 30.79
C ALA A 54 -14.43 10.44 32.05
N ASP A 55 -14.95 11.39 32.83
CA ASP A 55 -14.26 11.87 34.03
C ASP A 55 -14.15 10.79 35.12
N GLU A 56 -15.21 9.99 35.31
CA GLU A 56 -15.18 8.84 36.21
C GLU A 56 -14.14 7.81 35.73
N ALA A 57 -14.06 7.55 34.42
CA ALA A 57 -13.05 6.67 33.86
C ALA A 57 -11.63 7.16 34.16
N VAL A 58 -11.37 8.46 34.01
CA VAL A 58 -10.07 9.06 34.35
C VAL A 58 -9.73 8.84 35.82
N ASP A 59 -10.65 9.13 36.74
CA ASP A 59 -10.41 8.99 38.17
C ASP A 59 -10.11 7.54 38.57
N ARG A 60 -10.82 6.57 38.01
CA ARG A 60 -10.63 5.14 38.32
C ARG A 60 -9.34 4.59 37.73
N ILE A 61 -9.05 4.90 36.47
CA ILE A 61 -7.83 4.40 35.81
C ILE A 61 -6.59 5.09 36.38
N ALA A 62 -6.66 6.38 36.76
CA ALA A 62 -5.54 7.05 37.42
C ALA A 62 -5.20 6.41 38.78
N GLN A 63 -6.20 5.92 39.53
CA GLN A 63 -5.96 5.14 40.75
C GLN A 63 -5.32 3.79 40.44
N ALA A 64 -5.72 3.12 39.36
CA ALA A 64 -5.07 1.89 38.91
C ALA A 64 -3.58 2.12 38.58
N VAL A 65 -3.27 3.19 37.83
CA VAL A 65 -1.89 3.60 37.51
C VAL A 65 -1.08 3.95 38.76
N ALA A 66 -1.70 4.55 39.77
CA ALA A 66 -1.03 4.85 41.03
C ALA A 66 -0.70 3.57 41.84
N GLY A 67 -1.50 2.51 41.68
CA GLY A 67 -1.26 1.20 42.30
C GLY A 67 -0.24 0.34 41.54
N ASP A 68 -0.20 0.46 40.22
CA ASP A 68 0.78 -0.17 39.33
C ASP A 68 1.07 0.74 38.12
N ASP A 69 2.24 1.39 38.13
CA ASP A 69 2.66 2.31 37.08
C ASP A 69 3.37 1.62 35.91
N GLY A 70 3.62 0.31 36.02
CA GLY A 70 4.31 -0.52 35.04
C GLY A 70 3.40 -1.08 33.96
N SER A 71 2.08 -1.11 34.18
CA SER A 71 1.12 -1.65 33.20
C SER A 71 0.92 -0.73 32.00
N PRO A 72 1.37 -1.10 30.78
CA PRO A 72 1.16 -0.27 29.60
C PRO A 72 -0.32 -0.12 29.23
N LEU A 73 -1.12 -1.14 29.55
CA LEU A 73 -2.57 -1.16 29.28
C LEU A 73 -3.31 -0.13 30.14
N PHE A 74 -2.87 0.11 31.37
CA PHE A 74 -3.48 1.12 32.24
C PHE A 74 -3.23 2.52 31.67
N HIS A 75 -2.00 2.81 31.27
CA HIS A 75 -1.64 4.08 30.63
C HIS A 75 -2.34 4.29 29.30
N ALA A 76 -2.49 3.25 28.46
CA ALA A 76 -3.21 3.34 27.20
C ALA A 76 -4.70 3.70 27.43
N ASN A 77 -5.38 3.00 28.35
CA ASN A 77 -6.78 3.27 28.66
C ASN A 77 -6.98 4.62 29.39
N LEU A 78 -6.00 5.05 30.18
CA LEU A 78 -6.00 6.39 30.76
C LEU A 78 -5.93 7.46 29.65
N GLY A 79 -5.08 7.25 28.63
CA GLY A 79 -5.00 8.11 27.46
C GLY A 79 -6.34 8.25 26.74
N HIS A 80 -7.06 7.14 26.55
CA HIS A 80 -8.41 7.17 25.98
C HIS A 80 -9.40 7.97 26.82
N ALA A 81 -9.43 7.72 28.14
CA ALA A 81 -10.33 8.41 29.06
C ALA A 81 -10.04 9.91 29.13
N LEU A 82 -8.76 10.29 29.19
CA LEU A 82 -8.32 11.69 29.17
C LEU A 82 -8.72 12.39 27.88
N HIS A 83 -8.56 11.73 26.72
CA HIS A 83 -9.00 12.30 25.46
C HIS A 83 -10.53 12.51 25.43
N ALA A 84 -11.30 11.53 25.87
CA ALA A 84 -12.77 11.63 25.94
C ALA A 84 -13.26 12.72 26.91
N SER A 85 -12.47 13.02 27.95
CA SER A 85 -12.67 14.13 28.91
C SER A 85 -12.18 15.49 28.36
N GLY A 86 -11.60 15.55 27.16
CA GLY A 86 -11.05 16.78 26.56
C GLY A 86 -9.65 17.18 27.05
N ARG A 87 -9.00 16.32 27.85
CA ARG A 87 -7.67 16.53 28.45
C ARG A 87 -6.57 16.05 27.50
N HIS A 88 -6.51 16.62 26.30
CA HIS A 88 -5.70 16.12 25.18
C HIS A 88 -4.18 16.04 25.46
N ARG A 89 -3.60 17.04 26.14
CA ARG A 89 -2.18 17.04 26.49
C ARG A 89 -1.83 15.88 27.42
N GLU A 90 -2.67 15.63 28.42
CA GLU A 90 -2.46 14.55 29.38
C GLU A 90 -2.66 13.18 28.71
N ALA A 91 -3.64 13.08 27.81
CA ALA A 91 -3.84 11.88 27.00
C ALA A 91 -2.57 11.50 26.22
N ALA A 92 -1.92 12.47 25.58
CA ALA A 92 -0.67 12.25 24.86
C ALA A 92 0.46 11.73 25.77
N MET A 93 0.56 12.25 27.00
CA MET A 93 1.56 11.79 27.99
C MET A 93 1.28 10.37 28.45
N SER A 94 0.01 10.01 28.70
CA SER A 94 -0.36 8.64 29.06
C SER A 94 -0.09 7.66 27.92
N PHE A 95 -0.44 8.02 26.67
CA PHE A 95 -0.09 7.21 25.50
C PHE A 95 1.42 7.03 25.32
N ALA A 96 2.20 8.10 25.50
CA ALA A 96 3.66 8.02 25.43
C ALA A 96 4.24 7.13 26.53
N ARG A 97 3.68 7.17 27.74
CA ARG A 97 4.11 6.31 28.84
C ARG A 97 3.85 4.85 28.53
N ALA A 98 2.66 4.52 28.03
CA ALA A 98 2.32 3.17 27.58
C ALA A 98 3.31 2.69 26.50
N LEU A 99 3.58 3.50 25.48
CA LEU A 99 4.56 3.17 24.44
C LEU A 99 5.97 3.01 25.01
N THR A 100 6.42 3.88 25.91
CA THR A 100 7.76 3.82 26.52
C THR A 100 7.96 2.54 27.33
N LEU A 101 6.93 2.08 28.05
CA LEU A 101 6.98 0.81 28.77
C LEU A 101 7.13 -0.36 27.79
N LEU A 102 6.26 -0.41 26.77
CA LEU A 102 6.33 -1.44 25.73
C LEU A 102 7.66 -1.44 24.95
N THR A 103 8.19 -0.26 24.61
CA THR A 103 9.41 -0.17 23.82
C THR A 103 10.68 -0.42 24.63
N ASN A 104 10.70 -0.22 25.94
CA ASN A 104 11.91 -0.43 26.74
C ASN A 104 12.00 -1.82 27.38
N GLU A 105 10.87 -2.54 27.52
CA GLU A 105 10.84 -3.92 28.02
C GLU A 105 11.31 -4.95 26.98
N GLY A 106 11.42 -4.57 25.71
CA GLY A 106 11.99 -5.40 24.64
C GLY A 106 11.07 -6.52 24.12
N GLU A 107 9.99 -6.85 24.83
CA GLU A 107 8.96 -7.81 24.43
C GLU A 107 7.68 -7.09 23.98
N GLY A 108 6.95 -7.65 23.01
CA GLY A 108 5.61 -7.13 22.66
C GLY A 108 5.54 -6.00 21.61
N TRP A 109 6.41 -5.99 20.60
CA TRP A 109 6.33 -5.03 19.48
C TRP A 109 5.01 -5.08 18.69
N GLY A 110 4.29 -6.21 18.72
CA GLY A 110 2.90 -6.28 18.24
C GLY A 110 1.97 -5.32 19.00
N ASN A 111 2.14 -5.20 20.31
CA ASN A 111 1.38 -4.25 21.14
C ASN A 111 1.81 -2.80 20.87
N VAL A 112 3.10 -2.55 20.61
CA VAL A 112 3.59 -1.22 20.18
C VAL A 112 2.90 -0.81 18.87
N GLY A 113 2.88 -1.68 17.87
CA GLY A 113 2.23 -1.42 16.59
C GLY A 113 0.72 -1.18 16.73
N ALA A 114 0.04 -1.98 17.55
CA ALA A 114 -1.39 -1.82 17.82
C ALA A 114 -1.69 -0.47 18.50
N LEU A 115 -0.95 -0.12 19.55
CA LEU A 115 -1.13 1.13 20.28
C LEU A 115 -0.76 2.35 19.41
N ALA A 116 0.31 2.27 18.62
CA ALA A 116 0.68 3.34 17.70
C ALA A 116 -0.38 3.56 16.60
N ASN A 117 -0.93 2.49 16.02
CA ASN A 117 -2.04 2.58 15.07
C ASN A 117 -3.31 3.18 15.69
N LEU A 118 -3.55 2.90 16.97
CA LEU A 118 -4.65 3.49 17.74
C LEU A 118 -4.42 4.98 17.96
N ILE A 119 -3.21 5.38 18.39
CA ILE A 119 -2.84 6.79 18.58
C ILE A 119 -2.97 7.59 17.28
N ARG A 120 -2.69 6.95 16.13
CA ARG A 120 -2.78 7.57 14.80
C ARG A 120 -4.19 8.02 14.40
N ARG A 121 -5.22 7.60 15.15
CA ARG A 121 -6.62 8.03 14.98
C ARG A 121 -6.91 9.37 15.65
N TYR A 122 -6.01 9.86 16.51
CA TYR A 122 -6.12 11.18 17.12
C TYR A 122 -5.54 12.29 16.23
N ASP A 123 -5.76 13.53 16.63
CA ASP A 123 -5.19 14.71 15.97
C ASP A 123 -3.66 14.72 15.98
N ASP A 124 -3.10 15.57 15.12
CA ASP A 124 -1.66 15.66 14.91
C ASP A 124 -0.90 16.17 16.16
N ASP A 125 -1.54 16.94 17.05
CA ASP A 125 -0.93 17.46 18.27
C ASP A 125 -0.70 16.34 19.29
N ILE A 126 -1.69 15.49 19.54
CA ILE A 126 -1.57 14.32 20.42
C ILE A 126 -0.49 13.37 19.87
N ARG A 127 -0.52 13.12 18.57
CA ARG A 127 0.45 12.26 17.87
C ARG A 127 1.89 12.77 18.02
N ALA A 128 2.12 14.07 17.78
CA ALA A 128 3.43 14.68 17.88
C ALA A 128 3.93 14.73 19.34
N ALA A 129 3.06 15.07 20.30
CA ALA A 129 3.42 15.09 21.72
C ALA A 129 3.77 13.68 22.24
N ALA A 130 3.01 12.66 21.83
CA ALA A 130 3.31 11.28 22.20
C ALA A 130 4.64 10.82 21.62
N ALA A 131 4.90 11.12 20.33
CA ALA A 131 6.15 10.77 19.66
C ALA A 131 7.37 11.42 20.33
N ALA A 132 7.30 12.71 20.67
CA ALA A 132 8.39 13.43 21.33
C ALA A 132 8.77 12.83 22.70
N GLU A 133 7.76 12.44 23.48
CA GLU A 133 7.98 11.85 24.80
C GLU A 133 8.54 10.42 24.72
N VAL A 134 8.03 9.60 23.78
CA VAL A 134 8.61 8.28 23.50
C VAL A 134 10.06 8.41 23.05
N ASP A 135 10.35 9.38 22.17
CA ASP A 135 11.70 9.61 21.66
C ASP A 135 12.69 9.97 22.75
N ALA A 136 12.29 10.87 23.65
CA ALA A 136 13.11 11.33 24.76
C ALA A 136 13.45 10.23 25.78
N ARG A 137 12.65 9.16 25.85
CA ARG A 137 12.78 8.06 26.80
C ARG A 137 13.13 6.72 26.17
N TYR A 138 13.43 6.70 24.87
CA TYR A 138 13.76 5.48 24.15
C TYR A 138 15.17 5.00 24.53
N THR A 139 15.30 3.78 25.09
CA THR A 139 16.59 3.28 25.61
C THR A 139 17.16 2.08 24.87
N MET A 140 16.37 1.37 24.05
CA MET A 140 16.83 0.13 23.38
C MET A 140 17.94 0.32 22.33
N GLY A 141 18.27 1.55 21.93
CA GLY A 141 19.33 1.84 20.94
C GLY A 141 19.06 1.34 19.51
N ASP A 142 17.96 0.61 19.28
CA ASP A 142 17.52 0.13 17.97
C ASP A 142 16.94 1.29 17.15
N VAL A 143 17.71 1.70 16.13
CA VAL A 143 17.36 2.81 15.23
C VAL A 143 16.20 2.44 14.31
N MET A 144 16.08 1.20 13.85
CA MET A 144 15.02 0.79 12.93
C MET A 144 13.66 0.92 13.61
N ARG A 145 13.51 0.32 14.80
CA ARG A 145 12.30 0.39 15.62
C ARG A 145 11.94 1.82 16.02
N ARG A 146 12.92 2.56 16.53
CA ARG A 146 12.73 3.95 16.96
C ARG A 146 12.21 4.81 15.82
N GLN A 147 12.92 4.84 14.68
CA GLN A 147 12.60 5.76 13.59
C GLN A 147 11.29 5.38 12.88
N SER A 148 11.01 4.08 12.69
CA SER A 148 9.76 3.63 12.09
C SER A 148 8.54 3.88 12.99
N LEU A 149 8.67 3.70 14.31
CA LEU A 149 7.62 4.07 15.27
C LEU A 149 7.33 5.58 15.25
N LEU A 150 8.37 6.41 15.25
CA LEU A 150 8.19 7.87 15.23
C LEU A 150 7.57 8.34 13.91
N PHE A 151 7.94 7.74 12.79
CA PHE A 151 7.22 7.96 11.53
C PHE A 151 5.76 7.52 11.64
N LEU A 152 5.46 6.32 12.14
CA LEU A 152 4.09 5.84 12.26
C LEU A 152 3.22 6.79 13.10
N LEU A 153 3.77 7.30 14.20
CA LEU A 153 3.08 8.25 15.07
C LEU A 153 2.87 9.60 14.40
N THR A 154 3.84 10.15 13.67
CA THR A 154 3.80 11.56 13.21
C THR A 154 3.44 11.72 11.73
N GLY A 155 3.84 10.76 10.89
CA GLY A 155 3.89 10.90 9.44
C GLY A 155 5.02 11.81 8.97
N ASP A 156 6.03 12.10 9.79
CA ASP A 156 7.15 12.97 9.43
C ASP A 156 8.28 12.18 8.77
N VAL A 157 8.53 12.44 7.49
CA VAL A 157 9.53 11.71 6.67
C VAL A 157 10.97 11.89 7.17
N THR A 158 11.23 12.87 8.03
CA THR A 158 12.58 13.08 8.62
C THR A 158 13.06 11.88 9.44
N TYR A 159 12.16 11.11 10.05
CA TYR A 159 12.52 9.90 10.78
C TYR A 159 13.01 8.79 9.82
N TYR A 160 12.35 8.60 8.67
CA TYR A 160 12.88 7.69 7.64
C TYR A 160 14.18 8.19 7.03
N ARG A 161 14.35 9.50 6.88
CA ARG A 161 15.63 10.08 6.46
C ARG A 161 16.75 9.75 7.46
N ALA A 162 16.50 9.86 8.76
CA ALA A 162 17.47 9.50 9.80
C ALA A 162 17.82 8.01 9.79
N LEU A 163 16.82 7.13 9.62
CA LEU A 163 17.02 5.69 9.46
C LEU A 163 17.92 5.39 8.26
N VAL A 164 17.55 5.91 7.09
CA VAL A 164 18.28 5.70 5.85
C VAL A 164 19.70 6.23 5.95
N ASN A 165 19.90 7.44 6.46
CA ASN A 165 21.25 8.01 6.62
C ASN A 165 22.12 7.17 7.55
N THR A 166 21.55 6.61 8.63
CA THR A 166 22.28 5.68 9.51
C THR A 166 22.78 4.46 8.74
N ALA A 167 21.96 3.90 7.84
CA ALA A 167 22.36 2.76 7.01
C ALA A 167 23.36 3.16 5.91
N LEU A 168 23.26 4.37 5.36
CA LEU A 168 24.23 4.90 4.39
C LEU A 168 25.61 5.16 5.02
N ASP A 169 25.63 5.66 6.26
CA ASP A 169 26.87 6.01 6.97
C ASP A 169 27.61 4.77 7.50
N ASP A 170 26.87 3.76 8.00
CA ASP A 170 27.43 2.49 8.47
C ASP A 170 26.58 1.30 8.00
N PRO A 171 26.77 0.84 6.75
CA PRO A 171 26.00 -0.28 6.20
C PRO A 171 26.18 -1.58 7.00
N LEU A 172 27.35 -1.80 7.61
CA LEU A 172 27.67 -3.05 8.31
C LEU A 172 26.90 -3.19 9.63
N ARG A 173 26.38 -2.09 10.17
CA ARG A 173 25.47 -2.09 11.31
C ARG A 173 24.19 -2.89 11.08
N PHE A 174 23.79 -3.06 9.81
CA PHE A 174 22.56 -3.75 9.44
C PHE A 174 22.86 -5.02 8.64
N SER A 175 22.12 -6.09 8.90
CA SER A 175 22.13 -7.26 8.03
C SER A 175 21.43 -6.95 6.71
N ILE A 176 21.68 -7.74 5.66
CA ILE A 176 20.97 -7.60 4.39
C ILE A 176 19.45 -7.77 4.57
N PRO A 177 18.95 -8.80 5.29
CA PRO A 177 17.53 -8.93 5.63
C PRO A 177 16.98 -7.67 6.34
N SER A 178 17.76 -7.03 7.22
CA SER A 178 17.37 -5.77 7.89
C SER A 178 17.19 -4.60 6.94
N MET A 179 18.14 -4.40 6.03
CA MET A 179 18.03 -3.30 5.06
C MET A 179 16.89 -3.56 4.07
N HIS A 180 16.71 -4.81 3.65
CA HIS A 180 15.62 -5.23 2.77
C HIS A 180 14.24 -4.98 3.39
N TYR A 181 14.04 -5.42 4.63
CA TYR A 181 12.78 -5.20 5.35
C TYR A 181 12.56 -3.72 5.67
N ALA A 182 13.60 -2.95 5.98
CA ALA A 182 13.44 -1.50 6.16
C ALA A 182 13.05 -0.80 4.85
N TYR A 183 13.66 -1.20 3.72
CA TYR A 183 13.35 -0.64 2.42
C TYR A 183 11.88 -0.82 2.06
N TRP A 184 11.37 -2.05 2.16
CA TRP A 184 9.99 -2.36 1.83
C TRP A 184 8.99 -1.70 2.79
N GLY A 185 9.33 -1.59 4.07
CA GLY A 185 8.49 -0.91 5.06
C GLY A 185 8.33 0.57 4.77
N ILE A 186 9.44 1.25 4.44
CA ILE A 186 9.43 2.65 4.00
C ILE A 186 8.65 2.78 2.68
N ALA A 187 8.96 1.95 1.68
CA ALA A 187 8.32 1.98 0.37
C ALA A 187 6.80 1.86 0.48
N MET A 188 6.29 0.92 1.28
CA MET A 188 4.86 0.73 1.48
C MET A 188 4.17 1.91 2.13
N ARG A 189 4.79 2.50 3.16
CA ARG A 189 4.21 3.64 3.87
C ARG A 189 4.14 4.88 3.00
N LEU A 190 5.17 5.11 2.18
CA LEU A 190 5.14 6.16 1.18
C LEU A 190 4.08 5.89 0.10
N PHE A 191 3.98 4.65 -0.37
CA PHE A 191 2.99 4.25 -1.38
C PHE A 191 1.53 4.34 -0.87
N GLN A 192 1.30 4.11 0.41
CA GLN A 192 0.00 4.27 1.07
C GLN A 192 -0.34 5.73 1.39
N GLY A 193 0.57 6.68 1.15
CA GLY A 193 0.32 8.09 1.43
C GLY A 193 0.33 8.44 2.92
N ASP A 194 0.98 7.64 3.78
CA ASP A 194 0.99 7.87 5.24
C ASP A 194 1.83 9.11 5.66
N THR A 195 2.53 9.75 4.72
CA THR A 195 3.32 10.95 5.03
C THR A 195 2.41 12.15 5.21
N ARG A 196 2.58 12.84 6.34
CA ARG A 196 1.87 14.07 6.68
C ARG A 196 2.78 15.29 6.78
N LYS A 197 4.10 15.08 6.94
CA LYS A 197 5.06 16.15 7.13
C LYS A 197 6.40 15.87 6.45
N GLY A 198 6.99 16.94 5.91
CA GLY A 198 8.29 16.95 5.27
C GLY A 198 8.23 16.69 3.76
N ASP A 199 9.36 16.92 3.09
CA ASP A 199 9.46 16.81 1.63
C ASP A 199 9.75 15.36 1.21
N VAL A 200 8.68 14.64 0.88
CA VAL A 200 8.75 13.26 0.37
C VAL A 200 9.46 13.20 -0.96
N SER A 201 9.25 14.16 -1.85
CA SER A 201 9.85 14.17 -3.18
C SER A 201 11.37 14.28 -3.09
N ALA A 202 11.88 15.21 -2.28
CA ALA A 202 13.31 15.32 -2.04
C ALA A 202 13.90 14.05 -1.39
N PHE A 203 13.18 13.43 -0.45
CA PHE A 203 13.62 12.20 0.21
C PHE A 203 13.70 11.01 -0.76
N THR A 204 12.66 10.80 -1.59
CA THR A 204 12.59 9.68 -2.53
C THR A 204 13.63 9.80 -3.65
N VAL A 205 13.80 11.01 -4.20
CA VAL A 205 14.78 11.32 -5.24
C VAL A 205 16.23 11.27 -4.71
N GLY A 206 16.44 11.58 -3.43
CA GLY A 206 17.75 11.69 -2.79
C GLY A 206 18.18 10.45 -1.99
N GLU A 207 18.00 10.50 -0.68
CA GLU A 207 18.45 9.50 0.30
C GLU A 207 17.87 8.12 0.04
N PHE A 208 16.56 8.01 -0.20
CA PHE A 208 15.92 6.70 -0.32
C PHE A 208 16.40 5.93 -1.56
N ARG A 209 16.66 6.63 -2.67
CA ARG A 209 17.28 6.05 -3.87
C ARG A 209 18.70 5.57 -3.61
N ARG A 210 19.49 6.33 -2.84
CA ARG A 210 20.85 5.90 -2.43
C ARG A 210 20.80 4.67 -1.54
N PHE A 211 19.82 4.59 -0.64
CA PHE A 211 19.60 3.41 0.19
C PHE A 211 19.23 2.17 -0.62
N TYR A 212 18.36 2.33 -1.62
CA TYR A 212 18.04 1.23 -2.55
C TYR A 212 19.29 0.72 -3.27
N ARG A 213 20.14 1.62 -3.80
CA ARG A 213 21.40 1.24 -4.42
C ARG A 213 22.31 0.49 -3.44
N LEU A 214 22.48 1.03 -2.24
CA LEU A 214 23.27 0.40 -1.18
C LEU A 214 22.76 -1.02 -0.90
N LEU A 215 21.45 -1.20 -0.76
CA LEU A 215 20.84 -2.52 -0.54
C LEU A 215 21.24 -3.51 -1.64
N VAL A 216 21.11 -3.14 -2.92
CA VAL A 216 21.47 -4.03 -4.03
C VAL A 216 22.97 -4.33 -4.06
N GLU A 217 23.82 -3.32 -3.92
CA GLU A 217 25.29 -3.47 -3.94
C GLU A 217 25.80 -4.31 -2.77
N GLU A 218 25.30 -4.05 -1.56
CA GLU A 218 25.69 -4.80 -0.36
C GLU A 218 25.15 -6.22 -0.39
N THR A 219 23.98 -6.46 -0.97
CA THR A 219 23.45 -7.81 -1.21
C THR A 219 24.40 -8.58 -2.13
N ALA A 220 24.76 -8.01 -3.29
CA ALA A 220 25.66 -8.66 -4.24
C ALA A 220 27.02 -8.98 -3.60
N ARG A 221 27.59 -8.02 -2.85
CA ARG A 221 28.90 -8.13 -2.23
C ARG A 221 28.93 -9.13 -1.07
N ARG A 222 28.00 -9.02 -0.12
CA ARG A 222 28.04 -9.82 1.13
C ARG A 222 27.59 -11.26 0.93
N TYR A 223 26.71 -11.52 -0.03
CA TYR A 223 26.30 -12.88 -0.42
C TYR A 223 27.18 -13.46 -1.54
N GLY A 224 28.27 -12.78 -1.93
CA GLY A 224 29.24 -13.30 -2.90
C GLY A 224 28.71 -13.46 -4.33
N LEU A 225 27.58 -12.84 -4.66
CA LEU A 225 26.89 -13.00 -5.94
C LEU A 225 27.69 -12.43 -7.11
N ASP A 226 28.54 -11.43 -6.89
CA ASP A 226 29.42 -10.84 -7.91
C ASP A 226 30.27 -11.89 -8.65
N THR A 227 30.68 -12.95 -7.95
CA THR A 227 31.49 -14.04 -8.54
C THR A 227 30.69 -14.94 -9.48
N ARG A 228 29.37 -14.95 -9.33
CA ARG A 228 28.41 -15.71 -10.15
C ARG A 228 27.87 -14.89 -11.32
N LEU A 229 27.87 -13.56 -11.20
CA LEU A 229 27.41 -12.61 -12.20
C LEU A 229 28.43 -12.44 -13.35
N ARG A 230 28.36 -13.33 -14.34
CA ARG A 230 29.14 -13.26 -15.59
C ARG A 230 28.62 -12.15 -16.49
N ARG A 231 29.51 -11.25 -16.93
CA ARG A 231 29.20 -10.29 -17.99
C ARG A 231 29.01 -11.03 -19.31
N VAL A 232 27.85 -10.83 -19.96
CA VAL A 232 27.53 -11.42 -21.26
C VAL A 232 27.86 -10.41 -22.36
N ALA A 233 28.31 -10.86 -23.53
CA ALA A 233 28.52 -9.97 -24.69
C ALA A 233 27.18 -9.60 -25.36
N PRO A 234 27.04 -8.37 -25.90
CA PRO A 234 25.83 -7.97 -26.60
C PRO A 234 25.51 -8.90 -27.76
N ARG A 235 24.23 -9.08 -28.04
CA ARG A 235 23.70 -9.93 -29.10
C ARG A 235 22.86 -9.10 -30.06
N THR A 236 22.99 -9.39 -31.34
CA THR A 236 22.30 -8.60 -32.38
C THR A 236 20.79 -8.80 -32.37
N ALA A 237 20.29 -9.91 -31.84
CA ALA A 237 18.87 -10.19 -31.72
C ALA A 237 18.50 -10.50 -30.27
N VAL A 238 17.33 -9.99 -29.84
CA VAL A 238 16.68 -10.38 -28.59
C VAL A 238 15.82 -11.60 -28.87
N LYS A 239 16.17 -12.75 -28.30
CA LYS A 239 15.48 -14.04 -28.44
C LYS A 239 15.18 -14.70 -27.11
N ARG A 240 15.86 -14.34 -26.03
CA ARG A 240 15.65 -14.89 -24.68
C ARG A 240 15.42 -13.76 -23.70
N VAL A 241 14.24 -13.72 -23.11
CA VAL A 241 13.82 -12.66 -22.20
C VAL A 241 13.52 -13.27 -20.83
N ALA A 242 14.21 -12.80 -19.80
CA ALA A 242 13.82 -13.10 -18.43
C ALA A 242 12.97 -11.93 -17.91
N LEU A 243 11.70 -12.19 -17.59
CA LEU A 243 10.82 -11.21 -16.98
C LEU A 243 10.81 -11.45 -15.47
N ILE A 244 11.47 -10.58 -14.71
CA ILE A 244 11.59 -10.71 -13.26
C ILE A 244 10.58 -9.77 -12.62
N THR A 245 9.71 -10.27 -11.75
CA THR A 245 8.73 -9.46 -11.00
C THR A 245 8.68 -9.87 -9.53
N ASN A 246 8.40 -8.93 -8.62
CA ASN A 246 8.54 -9.21 -7.19
C ASN A 246 7.53 -10.22 -6.63
N GLN A 247 6.36 -10.38 -7.26
CA GLN A 247 5.27 -11.15 -6.70
C GLN A 247 4.25 -11.53 -7.79
N MET A 248 3.86 -12.79 -7.79
CA MET A 248 2.75 -13.32 -8.56
C MET A 248 1.67 -13.86 -7.61
N LEU A 249 0.41 -13.48 -7.79
CA LEU A 249 -0.68 -13.81 -6.84
C LEU A 249 -1.92 -14.50 -7.45
N GLY A 250 -1.95 -14.68 -8.77
CA GLY A 250 -3.11 -15.24 -9.48
C GLY A 250 -3.71 -14.26 -10.49
N GLU A 251 -4.66 -14.72 -11.30
CA GLU A 251 -5.25 -13.94 -12.40
C GLU A 251 -6.01 -12.68 -11.93
N GLY A 252 -6.55 -12.69 -10.70
CA GLY A 252 -7.21 -11.53 -10.11
C GLY A 252 -6.25 -10.40 -9.67
N HIS A 253 -4.95 -10.64 -9.68
CA HIS A 253 -3.93 -9.65 -9.38
C HIS A 253 -3.42 -9.00 -10.68
N GLN A 254 -3.77 -7.74 -10.91
CA GLN A 254 -3.50 -7.06 -12.19
C GLN A 254 -2.03 -7.14 -12.64
N PRO A 255 -1.00 -6.87 -11.80
CA PRO A 255 0.40 -7.07 -12.21
C PRO A 255 0.75 -8.50 -12.64
N THR A 256 0.11 -9.52 -12.06
CA THR A 256 0.29 -10.92 -12.49
C THR A 256 -0.27 -11.13 -13.89
N ALA A 257 -1.50 -10.66 -14.14
CA ALA A 257 -2.10 -10.74 -15.47
C ALA A 257 -1.26 -9.99 -16.52
N ASP A 258 -0.77 -8.80 -16.18
CA ASP A 258 0.06 -8.00 -17.08
C ASP A 258 1.43 -8.65 -17.36
N ALA A 259 2.07 -9.28 -16.37
CA ALA A 259 3.31 -10.01 -16.57
C ALA A 259 3.12 -11.21 -17.54
N PHE A 260 2.01 -11.94 -17.41
CA PHE A 260 1.65 -13.01 -18.36
C PHE A 260 1.36 -12.48 -19.76
N ASP A 261 0.59 -11.40 -19.88
CA ASP A 261 0.25 -10.77 -21.14
C ASP A 261 1.50 -10.32 -21.91
N TYR A 262 2.43 -9.63 -21.24
CA TYR A 262 3.74 -9.30 -21.81
C TYR A 262 4.54 -10.55 -22.21
N ALA A 263 4.59 -11.55 -21.33
CA ALA A 263 5.38 -12.75 -21.57
C ALA A 263 4.86 -13.56 -22.77
N HIS A 264 3.56 -13.81 -22.87
CA HIS A 264 3.03 -14.59 -23.98
C HIS A 264 3.17 -13.84 -25.31
N ARG A 265 2.96 -12.52 -25.36
CA ARG A 265 3.15 -11.73 -26.59
C ARG A 265 4.59 -11.74 -27.07
N LEU A 266 5.56 -11.65 -26.16
CA LEU A 266 6.98 -11.83 -26.50
C LEU A 266 7.24 -13.20 -27.16
N GLN A 267 6.54 -14.26 -26.73
CA GLN A 267 6.63 -15.59 -27.33
C GLN A 267 5.91 -15.67 -28.67
N ASP A 268 4.62 -15.34 -28.69
CA ASP A 268 3.71 -15.62 -29.79
C ASP A 268 3.92 -14.65 -30.96
N ASP A 269 4.07 -13.35 -30.66
CA ASP A 269 4.17 -12.29 -31.67
C ASP A 269 5.62 -12.12 -32.17
N HIS A 270 6.62 -12.45 -31.33
CA HIS A 270 8.04 -12.17 -31.61
C HIS A 270 8.98 -13.39 -31.55
N GLY A 271 8.47 -14.57 -31.21
CA GLY A 271 9.25 -15.81 -31.18
C GLY A 271 10.37 -15.81 -30.13
N CYS A 272 10.21 -15.06 -29.03
CA CYS A 272 11.15 -15.10 -27.93
C CYS A 272 10.90 -16.33 -27.05
N GLN A 273 11.96 -16.89 -26.46
CA GLN A 273 11.84 -17.75 -25.29
C GLN A 273 11.71 -16.85 -24.07
N VAL A 274 10.66 -17.04 -23.28
CA VAL A 274 10.42 -16.23 -22.09
C VAL A 274 10.47 -17.12 -20.84
N LEU A 275 11.11 -16.60 -19.81
CA LEU A 275 11.05 -17.15 -18.45
C LEU A 275 10.57 -16.04 -17.52
N ILE A 276 9.40 -16.23 -16.92
CA ILE A 276 9.01 -15.41 -15.78
C ILE A 276 9.78 -15.90 -14.56
N VAL A 277 10.44 -15.00 -13.85
CA VAL A 277 11.06 -15.29 -12.56
C VAL A 277 10.26 -14.54 -11.51
N ASN A 278 9.67 -15.28 -10.57
CA ASN A 278 8.95 -14.74 -9.42
C ASN A 278 9.79 -14.99 -8.15
N PRO A 279 10.69 -14.07 -7.76
CA PRO A 279 11.51 -14.27 -6.60
C PRO A 279 10.74 -14.20 -5.29
N ASN A 280 9.49 -13.72 -5.27
CA ASN A 280 8.82 -13.29 -4.04
C ASN A 280 9.76 -12.39 -3.20
N ALA A 281 10.29 -11.34 -3.83
CA ALA A 281 11.36 -10.50 -3.29
C ALA A 281 10.85 -9.43 -2.30
N MET A 282 9.55 -9.37 -2.04
CA MET A 282 9.00 -8.49 -0.99
C MET A 282 9.04 -9.19 0.37
N ALA A 283 9.03 -8.40 1.44
CA ALA A 283 9.11 -8.93 2.80
C ALA A 283 7.81 -9.65 3.22
N VAL A 284 7.90 -10.88 3.72
CA VAL A 284 6.73 -11.72 4.06
C VAL A 284 6.73 -12.22 5.50
N GLU A 285 7.86 -12.08 6.19
CA GLU A 285 7.96 -12.28 7.63
C GLU A 285 8.53 -11.02 8.25
N GLY A 286 8.10 -10.73 9.48
CA GLY A 286 8.61 -9.60 10.24
C GLY A 286 10.09 -9.78 10.53
N GLU A 287 10.94 -9.07 9.79
CA GLU A 287 12.37 -9.06 10.04
C GLU A 287 12.78 -7.74 10.70
N ASN A 288 13.60 -7.78 11.74
CA ASN A 288 14.29 -6.59 12.28
C ASN A 288 13.41 -5.51 12.92
N GLY A 289 12.15 -5.81 13.25
CA GLY A 289 11.32 -5.00 14.13
C GLY A 289 10.89 -3.64 13.57
N PHE A 290 10.87 -3.43 12.26
CA PHE A 290 10.26 -2.21 11.69
C PHE A 290 8.81 -2.06 12.17
N VAL A 291 8.41 -0.85 12.54
CA VAL A 291 7.13 -0.56 13.17
C VAL A 291 6.22 0.27 12.23
N PRO A 292 4.99 -0.20 11.97
CA PRO A 292 4.47 -1.50 12.38
C PRO A 292 5.04 -2.58 11.46
N GLU A 293 4.98 -3.82 11.92
CA GLU A 293 5.28 -4.95 11.06
C GLU A 293 4.32 -4.97 9.87
N TYR A 294 4.80 -5.47 8.74
CA TYR A 294 4.02 -5.60 7.53
C TYR A 294 4.46 -6.88 6.83
N SER A 295 3.54 -7.48 6.11
CA SER A 295 3.80 -8.68 5.32
C SER A 295 3.14 -8.50 3.98
N TYR A 296 3.86 -8.83 2.92
CA TYR A 296 3.28 -9.04 1.61
C TYR A 296 2.72 -10.44 1.50
N ASN A 297 1.76 -10.61 0.60
CA ASN A 297 1.16 -11.92 0.34
C ASN A 297 2.12 -12.78 -0.48
N VAL A 298 2.09 -14.09 -0.28
CA VAL A 298 2.69 -15.07 -1.20
C VAL A 298 1.65 -16.16 -1.38
N THR A 299 1.45 -16.58 -2.62
CA THR A 299 0.60 -17.75 -2.90
C THR A 299 1.46 -19.01 -2.87
N ALA A 300 0.94 -20.05 -2.21
CA ALA A 300 1.54 -21.38 -2.23
C ALA A 300 1.33 -22.10 -3.57
N GLU A 301 0.46 -21.57 -4.46
CA GLU A 301 0.18 -22.14 -5.77
C GLU A 301 1.38 -22.03 -6.73
N TYR A 302 2.26 -21.04 -6.50
CA TYR A 302 3.42 -20.77 -7.33
C TYR A 302 4.72 -21.16 -6.63
N ASP A 303 5.21 -22.36 -6.93
CA ASP A 303 6.42 -22.93 -6.35
C ASP A 303 7.25 -23.68 -7.40
N GLY A 304 8.57 -23.42 -7.39
CA GLY A 304 9.52 -24.04 -8.30
C GLY A 304 9.26 -23.70 -9.76
N GLU A 305 9.69 -24.59 -10.65
CA GLU A 305 9.49 -24.44 -12.09
C GLU A 305 8.10 -24.95 -12.49
N GLN A 306 7.32 -24.09 -13.15
CA GLN A 306 5.97 -24.39 -13.60
C GLN A 306 5.75 -23.83 -15.01
N THR A 307 4.89 -24.48 -15.78
CA THR A 307 4.31 -23.88 -17.00
C THR A 307 2.89 -23.46 -16.65
N LEU A 308 2.62 -22.17 -16.79
CA LEU A 308 1.33 -21.59 -16.46
C LEU A 308 0.55 -21.28 -17.73
N THR A 309 -0.75 -21.54 -17.69
CA THR A 309 -1.67 -21.31 -18.80
C THR A 309 -2.53 -20.09 -18.51
N ALA A 310 -2.39 -19.04 -19.30
CA ALA A 310 -3.21 -17.83 -19.24
C ALA A 310 -3.32 -17.23 -20.64
N PHE A 311 -4.42 -16.52 -20.94
CA PHE A 311 -4.67 -15.93 -22.27
C PHE A 311 -4.60 -16.93 -23.44
N GLY A 312 -4.84 -18.22 -23.17
CA GLY A 312 -4.72 -19.28 -24.19
C GLY A 312 -3.28 -19.65 -24.56
N ALA A 313 -2.28 -19.14 -23.83
CA ALA A 313 -0.87 -19.40 -24.05
C ALA A 313 -0.23 -20.07 -22.82
N GLU A 314 0.89 -20.75 -23.04
CA GLU A 314 1.70 -21.37 -22.00
C GLU A 314 3.01 -20.59 -21.80
N VAL A 315 3.28 -20.16 -20.57
CA VAL A 315 4.49 -19.41 -20.21
C VAL A 315 5.22 -20.13 -19.09
N ARG A 316 6.53 -20.32 -19.24
CA ARG A 316 7.38 -20.89 -18.19
C ARG A 316 7.61 -19.86 -17.09
N MET A 317 7.47 -20.30 -15.85
CA MET A 317 7.75 -19.53 -14.65
C MET A 317 8.64 -20.32 -13.70
N LEU A 318 9.53 -19.61 -13.01
CA LEU A 318 10.28 -20.12 -11.87
C LEU A 318 9.98 -19.26 -10.64
N SER A 319 9.38 -19.85 -9.61
CA SER A 319 8.98 -19.18 -8.37
C SER A 319 9.84 -19.60 -7.18
N PHE A 320 10.16 -18.65 -6.31
CA PHE A 320 10.97 -18.86 -5.10
C PHE A 320 10.17 -18.39 -3.87
N PRO A 321 9.28 -19.22 -3.29
CA PRO A 321 8.36 -18.79 -2.23
C PRO A 321 8.99 -18.73 -0.84
N GLN A 322 10.27 -19.08 -0.69
CA GLN A 322 10.97 -19.04 0.59
C GLN A 322 10.86 -17.63 1.20
N PRO A 323 10.49 -17.50 2.48
CA PRO A 323 10.09 -16.20 3.03
C PRO A 323 11.25 -15.23 3.23
N ARG A 324 12.47 -15.74 3.38
CA ARG A 324 13.64 -14.94 3.75
C ARG A 324 14.33 -14.35 2.53
N PHE A 325 14.85 -13.14 2.68
CA PHE A 325 15.72 -12.50 1.70
C PHE A 325 17.20 -12.84 2.00
N ASP A 326 17.55 -14.12 1.85
CA ASP A 326 18.84 -14.67 2.24
C ASP A 326 19.75 -15.07 1.06
N GLU A 327 20.98 -15.46 1.42
CA GLU A 327 22.02 -15.87 0.48
C GLU A 327 21.62 -17.08 -0.35
N GLU A 328 20.97 -18.08 0.26
CA GLU A 328 20.59 -19.33 -0.40
C GLU A 328 19.56 -19.05 -1.51
N LYS A 329 18.48 -18.34 -1.16
CA LYS A 329 17.44 -17.96 -2.10
C LYS A 329 17.99 -17.15 -3.26
N LEU A 330 18.76 -16.10 -2.98
CA LEU A 330 19.30 -15.22 -4.02
C LEU A 330 20.35 -15.92 -4.89
N THR A 331 21.16 -16.81 -4.32
CA THR A 331 22.08 -17.65 -5.09
C THR A 331 21.33 -18.54 -6.07
N ALA A 332 20.27 -19.21 -5.62
CA ALA A 332 19.46 -20.08 -6.48
C ALA A 332 18.80 -19.29 -7.63
N ILE A 333 18.29 -18.09 -7.35
CA ILE A 333 17.74 -17.21 -8.38
C ILE A 333 18.82 -16.78 -9.38
N VAL A 334 19.99 -16.34 -8.89
CA VAL A 334 21.11 -15.92 -9.76
C VAL A 334 21.55 -17.05 -10.66
N ASP A 335 21.71 -18.26 -10.12
CA ASP A 335 22.12 -19.44 -10.88
C ASP A 335 21.06 -19.81 -11.94
N ALA A 336 19.76 -19.73 -11.60
CA ALA A 336 18.68 -20.03 -12.55
C ALA A 336 18.63 -19.03 -13.72
N VAL A 337 18.72 -17.73 -13.43
CA VAL A 337 18.76 -16.68 -14.47
C VAL A 337 20.04 -16.79 -15.29
N GLN A 338 21.17 -17.16 -14.69
CA GLN A 338 22.41 -17.43 -15.42
C GLN A 338 22.31 -18.64 -16.33
N HIS A 339 21.64 -19.70 -15.88
CA HIS A 339 21.42 -20.92 -16.66
C HIS A 339 20.51 -20.66 -17.87
N PHE A 340 19.43 -19.88 -17.70
CA PHE A 340 18.56 -19.47 -18.81
C PHE A 340 19.30 -18.59 -19.83
N ASP A 341 20.27 -17.81 -19.34
CA ASP A 341 21.15 -16.94 -20.12
C ASP A 341 20.40 -15.88 -20.97
N PRO A 342 19.49 -15.09 -20.38
CA PRO A 342 18.70 -14.12 -21.12
C PRO A 342 19.57 -13.11 -21.90
N ASP A 343 19.08 -12.72 -23.08
CA ASP A 343 19.65 -11.64 -23.86
C ASP A 343 19.31 -10.28 -23.23
N VAL A 344 18.16 -10.19 -22.56
CA VAL A 344 17.72 -9.02 -21.79
C VAL A 344 16.90 -9.47 -20.58
N ILE A 345 17.04 -8.74 -19.47
CA ILE A 345 16.18 -8.88 -18.30
C ILE A 345 15.18 -7.74 -18.31
N VAL A 346 13.88 -8.06 -18.19
CA VAL A 346 12.82 -7.08 -17.97
C VAL A 346 12.52 -7.05 -16.48
N ALA A 347 12.88 -5.95 -15.82
CA ALA A 347 12.53 -5.69 -14.43
C ALA A 347 11.09 -5.14 -14.40
N PHE A 348 10.13 -6.00 -14.12
CA PHE A 348 8.70 -5.71 -14.26
C PHE A 348 8.05 -5.35 -12.92
N GLY A 349 7.41 -4.17 -12.84
CA GLY A 349 6.64 -3.75 -11.66
C GLY A 349 7.10 -2.41 -11.06
N GLY A 350 7.16 -2.37 -9.73
CA GLY A 350 7.82 -1.32 -8.96
C GLY A 350 9.33 -1.59 -8.84
N SER A 351 9.95 -1.20 -7.72
CA SER A 351 11.35 -1.54 -7.42
C SER A 351 11.65 -3.02 -7.58
N ASN A 352 12.84 -3.42 -8.03
CA ASN A 352 13.12 -4.83 -8.33
C ASN A 352 14.57 -5.17 -7.99
N THR A 353 14.82 -5.39 -6.70
CA THR A 353 16.18 -5.60 -6.16
C THR A 353 16.88 -6.78 -6.83
N VAL A 354 16.13 -7.85 -7.15
CA VAL A 354 16.66 -9.06 -7.78
C VAL A 354 17.07 -8.82 -9.22
N ALA A 355 16.25 -8.15 -10.03
CA ALA A 355 16.62 -7.81 -11.40
C ALA A 355 17.84 -6.86 -11.44
N ASP A 356 17.90 -5.93 -10.49
CA ASP A 356 18.97 -4.94 -10.41
C ASP A 356 20.32 -5.53 -9.97
N LEU A 357 20.37 -6.71 -9.35
CA LEU A 357 21.62 -7.46 -9.13
C LEU A 357 22.35 -7.70 -10.46
N PHE A 358 21.61 -7.87 -11.56
CA PHE A 358 22.19 -8.18 -12.86
C PHE A 358 22.61 -6.94 -13.66
N ALA A 359 22.25 -5.72 -13.24
CA ALA A 359 22.40 -4.50 -14.04
C ALA A 359 23.84 -4.18 -14.47
N ARG A 360 24.85 -4.72 -13.77
CA ARG A 360 26.28 -4.58 -14.12
C ARG A 360 26.81 -5.70 -15.02
N SER A 361 26.04 -6.77 -15.20
CA SER A 361 26.45 -7.99 -15.91
C SER A 361 25.63 -8.26 -17.18
N ARG A 362 24.42 -7.70 -17.26
CA ARG A 362 23.46 -7.88 -18.35
C ARG A 362 22.67 -6.61 -18.61
N PRO A 363 22.11 -6.44 -19.81
CA PRO A 363 21.13 -5.41 -20.08
C PRO A 363 19.86 -5.66 -19.27
N VAL A 364 19.45 -4.66 -18.53
CA VAL A 364 18.20 -4.66 -17.75
C VAL A 364 17.35 -3.50 -18.23
N VAL A 365 16.10 -3.77 -18.62
CA VAL A 365 15.11 -2.75 -18.96
C VAL A 365 14.05 -2.75 -17.87
N PHE A 366 13.84 -1.62 -17.23
CA PHE A 366 12.81 -1.44 -16.22
C PHE A 366 11.47 -1.09 -16.87
N LEU A 367 10.46 -1.94 -16.66
CA LEU A 367 9.10 -1.76 -17.17
C LEU A 367 8.16 -1.48 -15.98
N PRO A 368 7.73 -0.22 -15.79
CA PRO A 368 6.90 0.17 -14.65
C PRO A 368 5.47 -0.37 -14.74
N THR A 369 4.86 -0.68 -13.59
CA THR A 369 3.40 -0.85 -13.45
C THR A 369 2.72 0.34 -12.77
N SER A 370 3.48 1.40 -12.49
CA SER A 370 2.99 2.64 -11.87
C SER A 370 3.81 3.84 -12.33
N SER A 371 3.23 5.02 -12.24
CA SER A 371 3.86 6.31 -12.55
C SER A 371 4.94 6.70 -11.54
N GLY A 372 5.84 7.60 -11.95
CA GLY A 372 6.87 8.20 -11.10
C GLY A 372 8.29 7.66 -11.36
N LEU A 373 9.25 8.14 -10.57
CA LEU A 373 10.65 7.73 -10.66
C LEU A 373 10.84 6.35 -10.01
N PRO A 374 11.20 5.29 -10.77
CA PRO A 374 11.47 3.99 -10.18
C PRO A 374 12.83 3.99 -9.46
N PRO A 375 12.92 3.42 -8.25
CA PRO A 375 14.21 3.13 -7.63
C PRO A 375 14.77 1.87 -8.31
N SER A 376 15.49 2.07 -9.42
CA SER A 376 16.11 0.98 -10.18
C SER A 376 17.52 1.31 -10.66
N LEU A 377 18.34 0.26 -10.74
CA LEU A 377 19.69 0.26 -11.31
C LEU A 377 19.72 -0.18 -12.78
N ALA A 378 18.57 -0.51 -13.37
CA ALA A 378 18.45 -0.92 -14.75
C ALA A 378 19.16 0.01 -15.75
N THR A 379 19.58 -0.57 -16.87
CA THR A 379 20.23 0.12 -17.98
C THR A 379 19.32 1.20 -18.56
N LEU A 380 18.05 0.86 -18.78
CA LEU A 380 17.00 1.78 -19.23
C LEU A 380 15.81 1.79 -18.27
N LEU A 381 15.23 2.96 -18.08
CA LEU A 381 14.04 3.21 -17.27
C LEU A 381 12.90 3.64 -18.20
N LEU A 382 11.86 2.82 -18.34
CA LEU A 382 10.72 3.16 -19.19
C LEU A 382 9.68 4.00 -18.42
N GLY A 383 8.96 4.87 -19.13
CA GLY A 383 7.76 5.54 -18.62
C GLY A 383 6.54 4.60 -18.53
N TYR A 384 5.58 4.94 -17.69
CA TYR A 384 4.31 4.24 -17.57
C TYR A 384 3.28 4.81 -18.57
N ALA A 385 3.22 6.12 -18.69
CA ALA A 385 2.37 6.86 -19.63
C ALA A 385 3.20 7.63 -20.68
N PRO A 386 2.65 7.87 -21.89
CA PRO A 386 3.35 8.62 -22.94
C PRO A 386 3.84 10.01 -22.50
N GLU A 387 3.11 10.64 -21.58
CA GLU A 387 3.38 11.99 -21.07
C GLU A 387 4.41 12.01 -19.92
N ASP A 388 4.87 10.84 -19.44
CA ASP A 388 5.85 10.78 -18.37
C ASP A 388 7.15 11.47 -18.76
N SER A 389 7.70 12.21 -17.81
CA SER A 389 8.91 13.01 -18.00
C SER A 389 9.89 12.80 -16.87
N ALA A 390 11.16 12.69 -17.21
CA ALA A 390 12.26 12.68 -16.26
C ALA A 390 12.72 14.08 -15.83
N ALA A 391 11.89 15.11 -16.06
CA ALA A 391 12.14 16.45 -15.55
C ALA A 391 12.20 16.44 -14.01
N GLY A 392 13.23 17.08 -13.44
CA GLY A 392 13.46 17.10 -12.00
C GLY A 392 14.09 15.82 -11.43
N TRP A 393 14.32 14.79 -12.24
CA TRP A 393 15.00 13.57 -11.79
C TRP A 393 16.52 13.77 -11.72
N PRO A 394 17.25 12.96 -10.92
CA PRO A 394 18.71 12.99 -10.91
C PRO A 394 19.26 12.71 -12.30
N GLU A 395 20.37 13.36 -12.66
CA GLU A 395 20.95 13.29 -14.00
C GLU A 395 21.15 11.85 -14.50
N GLU A 396 21.66 10.98 -13.64
CA GLU A 396 21.86 9.56 -13.93
C GLU A 396 20.56 8.80 -14.24
N ALA A 397 19.46 9.12 -13.55
CA ALA A 397 18.16 8.51 -13.84
C ALA A 397 17.57 9.08 -15.14
N ARG A 398 17.69 10.40 -15.33
CA ARG A 398 17.22 11.09 -16.54
C ARG A 398 17.94 10.61 -17.80
N ALA A 399 19.25 10.33 -17.75
CA ALA A 399 20.01 9.81 -18.88
C ALA A 399 19.52 8.42 -19.34
N ARG A 400 19.02 7.61 -18.39
CA ARG A 400 18.52 6.25 -18.63
C ARG A 400 17.03 6.20 -18.97
N PHE A 401 16.30 7.31 -18.82
CA PHE A 401 14.86 7.34 -19.05
C PHE A 401 14.50 7.29 -20.55
N ARG A 402 13.46 6.54 -20.90
CA ARG A 402 12.87 6.51 -22.24
C ARG A 402 11.34 6.63 -22.15
N PRO A 403 10.70 7.52 -22.94
CA PRO A 403 9.25 7.61 -23.02
C PRO A 403 8.63 6.30 -23.50
N PHE A 404 7.63 5.81 -22.79
CA PHE A 404 6.96 4.54 -23.08
C PHE A 404 5.49 4.63 -22.71
N PHE A 405 4.70 3.63 -23.10
CA PHE A 405 3.30 3.52 -22.70
C PHE A 405 3.03 2.05 -22.39
N PHE A 406 2.44 1.78 -21.23
CA PHE A 406 2.26 0.42 -20.73
C PHE A 406 1.34 -0.44 -21.61
N GLY A 407 0.34 0.16 -22.25
CA GLY A 407 -0.65 -0.58 -23.06
C GLY A 407 -1.55 -1.49 -22.21
N TRP A 408 -2.65 -1.97 -22.77
CA TRP A 408 -3.66 -2.73 -22.04
C TRP A 408 -4.31 -3.80 -22.92
N THR A 409 -4.29 -5.06 -22.47
CA THR A 409 -5.22 -6.06 -22.99
C THR A 409 -6.49 -6.00 -22.16
N LEU A 410 -7.64 -5.79 -22.82
CA LEU A 410 -8.92 -5.74 -22.14
C LEU A 410 -9.33 -7.15 -21.70
N PRO A 411 -9.77 -7.34 -20.45
CA PRO A 411 -10.43 -8.58 -20.07
C PRO A 411 -11.77 -8.69 -20.80
N ASP A 412 -12.28 -9.91 -20.90
CA ASP A 412 -13.63 -10.14 -21.44
C ASP A 412 -14.64 -9.22 -20.75
N ALA A 413 -15.46 -8.55 -21.56
CA ALA A 413 -16.49 -7.63 -21.04
C ALA A 413 -17.55 -8.35 -20.18
N GLY A 414 -17.61 -9.69 -20.29
CA GLY A 414 -18.66 -10.50 -19.68
C GLY A 414 -20.04 -10.25 -20.32
N PRO A 415 -21.09 -10.87 -19.77
CA PRO A 415 -22.46 -10.59 -20.20
C PRO A 415 -22.87 -9.17 -19.79
N ALA A 416 -23.76 -8.56 -20.57
CA ALA A 416 -24.38 -7.30 -20.17
C ALA A 416 -25.10 -7.47 -18.82
N ARG A 417 -24.89 -6.51 -17.93
CA ARG A 417 -25.50 -6.46 -16.59
C ARG A 417 -26.43 -5.25 -16.48
N SER A 418 -27.39 -5.36 -15.58
CA SER A 418 -28.30 -4.28 -15.17
C SER A 418 -27.92 -3.77 -13.78
N ARG A 419 -28.47 -2.61 -13.38
CA ARG A 419 -28.27 -2.11 -12.00
C ARG A 419 -28.85 -3.04 -10.94
N ALA A 420 -29.92 -3.77 -11.26
CA ALA A 420 -30.53 -4.74 -10.34
C ALA A 420 -29.60 -5.90 -10.00
N ASP A 421 -28.73 -6.31 -10.94
CA ASP A 421 -27.74 -7.38 -10.72
C ASP A 421 -26.70 -7.02 -9.64
N PHE A 422 -26.53 -5.72 -9.36
CA PHE A 422 -25.64 -5.20 -8.31
C PHE A 422 -26.41 -4.70 -7.08
N GLY A 423 -27.73 -4.86 -7.04
CA GLY A 423 -28.58 -4.30 -5.98
C GLY A 423 -28.57 -2.77 -5.95
N LEU A 424 -28.43 -2.12 -7.12
CA LEU A 424 -28.37 -0.66 -7.28
C LEU A 424 -29.71 -0.10 -7.78
N PRO A 425 -30.02 1.18 -7.48
CA PRO A 425 -31.28 1.82 -7.88
C PRO A 425 -31.38 1.96 -9.41
N ALA A 426 -32.60 1.77 -9.93
CA ALA A 426 -32.84 1.70 -11.37
C ALA A 426 -32.54 3.02 -12.12
N ASP A 427 -32.85 4.16 -11.50
CA ASP A 427 -32.82 5.48 -12.13
C ASP A 427 -31.76 6.41 -11.53
N GLY A 428 -31.58 7.58 -12.15
CA GLY A 428 -30.66 8.62 -11.70
C GLY A 428 -29.19 8.36 -12.03
N PRO A 429 -28.31 9.36 -11.84
CA PRO A 429 -26.87 9.19 -12.03
C PRO A 429 -26.28 8.15 -11.08
N LEU A 430 -25.41 7.27 -11.60
CA LEU A 430 -24.68 6.29 -10.80
C LEU A 430 -23.19 6.54 -10.95
N HIS A 431 -22.54 7.03 -9.90
CA HIS A 431 -21.10 7.19 -9.87
C HIS A 431 -20.44 5.98 -9.20
N VAL A 432 -19.27 5.57 -9.70
CA VAL A 432 -18.55 4.42 -9.16
C VAL A 432 -17.16 4.82 -8.68
N VAL A 433 -16.74 4.27 -7.55
CA VAL A 433 -15.38 4.36 -7.01
C VAL A 433 -14.82 2.94 -6.97
N VAL A 434 -13.71 2.68 -7.66
CA VAL A 434 -13.20 1.31 -7.85
C VAL A 434 -11.78 1.16 -7.33
N GLY A 435 -11.52 0.08 -6.58
CA GLY A 435 -10.17 -0.24 -6.13
C GLY A 435 -10.10 -1.38 -5.13
N ASN A 436 -8.91 -1.92 -4.93
CA ASN A 436 -8.66 -3.00 -3.96
C ASN A 436 -8.22 -2.48 -2.59
N ARG A 437 -8.06 -1.16 -2.44
CA ARG A 437 -7.58 -0.49 -1.22
C ARG A 437 -8.47 0.68 -0.83
N LEU A 438 -9.77 0.56 -1.10
CA LEU A 438 -10.72 1.64 -0.82
C LEU A 438 -10.78 1.97 0.67
N ASP A 439 -10.48 1.03 1.56
CA ASP A 439 -10.38 1.33 2.98
C ASP A 439 -9.28 2.37 3.30
N GLN A 440 -8.17 2.33 2.57
CA GLN A 440 -7.05 3.26 2.76
C GLN A 440 -7.22 4.53 1.92
N GLU A 441 -7.70 4.38 0.68
CA GLU A 441 -7.74 5.44 -0.32
C GLU A 441 -8.99 6.33 -0.23
N VAL A 442 -10.09 5.83 0.36
CA VAL A 442 -11.32 6.62 0.59
C VAL A 442 -11.30 7.18 2.01
N GLY A 443 -10.55 8.26 2.18
CA GLY A 443 -10.44 9.00 3.44
C GLY A 443 -11.66 9.90 3.73
N PRO A 444 -11.72 10.51 4.93
CA PRO A 444 -12.80 11.43 5.32
C PRO A 444 -12.96 12.61 4.36
N GLU A 445 -11.85 13.19 3.88
CA GLU A 445 -11.87 14.32 2.95
C GLU A 445 -12.56 13.97 1.64
N PHE A 446 -12.24 12.80 1.05
CA PHE A 446 -12.87 12.36 -0.18
C PHE A 446 -14.34 11.98 0.03
N LEU A 447 -14.68 11.35 1.17
CA LEU A 447 -16.09 11.09 1.52
C LEU A 447 -16.89 12.39 1.65
N GLU A 448 -16.31 13.44 2.22
CA GLU A 448 -16.92 14.77 2.30
C GLU A 448 -17.12 15.39 0.90
N THR A 449 -16.15 15.22 -0.02
CA THR A 449 -16.33 15.60 -1.44
C THR A 449 -17.53 14.85 -2.04
N LEU A 450 -17.62 13.53 -1.85
CA LEU A 450 -18.73 12.72 -2.37
C LEU A 450 -20.08 13.10 -1.75
N ASP A 451 -20.11 13.43 -0.46
CA ASP A 451 -21.30 13.89 0.25
C ASP A 451 -21.79 15.23 -0.29
N ARG A 452 -20.88 16.18 -0.56
CA ARG A 452 -21.19 17.45 -1.24
C ARG A 452 -21.65 17.27 -2.68
N LEU A 453 -21.13 16.29 -3.41
CA LEU A 453 -21.62 15.95 -4.75
C LEU A 453 -23.09 15.50 -4.70
N LEU A 454 -23.44 14.67 -3.72
CA LEU A 454 -24.80 14.18 -3.51
C LEU A 454 -25.78 15.29 -3.08
N ASP A 455 -25.30 16.35 -2.42
CA ASP A 455 -26.11 17.56 -2.15
C ASP A 455 -26.42 18.32 -3.46
N ARG A 456 -25.47 18.36 -4.42
CA ARG A 456 -25.64 19.04 -5.72
C ARG A 456 -26.48 18.27 -6.72
N VAL A 457 -26.48 16.93 -6.63
CA VAL A 457 -27.21 16.03 -7.52
C VAL A 457 -28.10 15.10 -6.68
N PRO A 458 -29.34 15.53 -6.33
CA PRO A 458 -30.16 14.84 -5.33
C PRO A 458 -30.58 13.40 -5.69
N ASP A 459 -30.65 13.06 -6.98
CA ASP A 459 -31.01 11.74 -7.50
C ASP A 459 -29.78 10.85 -7.80
N ALA A 460 -28.56 11.37 -7.61
CA ALA A 460 -27.35 10.59 -7.79
C ALA A 460 -27.12 9.57 -6.68
N HIS A 461 -26.46 8.48 -7.04
CA HIS A 461 -26.00 7.42 -6.14
C HIS A 461 -24.52 7.14 -6.37
N ILE A 462 -23.86 6.63 -5.34
CA ILE A 462 -22.44 6.25 -5.39
C ILE A 462 -22.29 4.79 -5.00
N ALA A 463 -21.58 4.02 -5.82
CA ALA A 463 -21.23 2.64 -5.53
C ALA A 463 -19.72 2.47 -5.40
N PHE A 464 -19.28 1.75 -4.37
CA PHE A 464 -17.88 1.41 -4.14
C PHE A 464 -17.64 -0.06 -4.53
N ALA A 465 -16.85 -0.28 -5.59
CA ALA A 465 -16.52 -1.62 -6.09
C ALA A 465 -15.09 -2.00 -5.67
N GLY A 466 -15.00 -2.92 -4.72
CA GLY A 466 -13.78 -3.29 -4.02
C GLY A 466 -14.10 -3.95 -2.69
N ALA A 467 -13.33 -4.96 -2.29
CA ALA A 467 -13.45 -5.55 -0.96
C ALA A 467 -13.06 -4.49 0.10
N VAL A 468 -13.94 -4.28 1.08
CA VAL A 468 -13.78 -3.30 2.15
C VAL A 468 -14.30 -3.85 3.48
N THR A 469 -13.70 -3.40 4.57
CA THR A 469 -14.08 -3.74 5.95
C THR A 469 -14.56 -2.51 6.73
N ASP A 470 -13.80 -1.41 6.67
CA ASP A 470 -14.04 -0.22 7.51
C ASP A 470 -14.86 0.87 6.80
N LEU A 471 -14.80 0.91 5.48
CA LEU A 471 -15.47 1.92 4.66
C LEU A 471 -17.00 1.99 4.89
N PRO A 472 -17.75 0.87 5.01
CA PRO A 472 -19.19 0.94 5.30
C PRO A 472 -19.51 1.70 6.58
N GLY A 473 -18.70 1.53 7.64
CA GLY A 473 -18.88 2.28 8.90
C GLY A 473 -18.63 3.77 8.75
N ARG A 474 -17.64 4.16 7.93
CA ARG A 474 -17.38 5.57 7.60
C ARG A 474 -18.49 6.19 6.75
N ILE A 475 -19.01 5.43 5.78
CA ILE A 475 -20.16 5.84 4.96
C ILE A 475 -21.37 6.09 5.86
N ALA A 476 -21.65 5.21 6.82
CA ALA A 476 -22.79 5.37 7.73
C ALA A 476 -22.76 6.67 8.57
N ALA A 477 -21.58 7.30 8.71
CA ALA A 477 -21.42 8.56 9.43
C ALA A 477 -21.63 9.81 8.54
N THR A 478 -21.79 9.66 7.21
CA THR A 478 -22.00 10.80 6.30
C THR A 478 -23.47 11.22 6.25
N ARG A 479 -23.74 12.45 5.78
CA ARG A 479 -25.10 13.01 5.73
C ARG A 479 -25.98 12.27 4.71
N ASN A 480 -25.39 11.84 3.59
CA ASN A 480 -26.07 11.17 2.49
C ASN A 480 -25.82 9.65 2.42
N ALA A 481 -25.52 9.01 3.56
CA ALA A 481 -25.17 7.59 3.65
C ALA A 481 -26.13 6.64 2.89
N ALA A 482 -27.44 6.93 2.89
CA ALA A 482 -28.45 6.11 2.21
C ALA A 482 -28.29 6.02 0.68
N ARG A 483 -27.49 6.90 0.07
CA ARG A 483 -27.21 6.94 -1.38
C ARG A 483 -25.80 6.46 -1.73
N MET A 484 -25.08 5.90 -0.76
CA MET A 484 -23.72 5.39 -0.90
C MET A 484 -23.70 3.90 -0.53
N GLN A 485 -23.25 3.04 -1.44
CA GLN A 485 -23.29 1.59 -1.25
C GLN A 485 -21.94 0.93 -1.53
N ALA A 486 -21.43 0.15 -0.57
CA ALA A 486 -20.30 -0.74 -0.81
C ALA A 486 -20.78 -2.06 -1.43
N LEU A 487 -20.28 -2.39 -2.62
CA LEU A 487 -20.64 -3.60 -3.36
C LEU A 487 -19.77 -4.81 -2.96
N GLY A 488 -18.60 -4.57 -2.37
CA GLY A 488 -17.58 -5.60 -2.20
C GLY A 488 -16.85 -5.89 -3.51
N HIS A 489 -16.25 -7.07 -3.61
CA HIS A 489 -15.62 -7.51 -4.86
C HIS A 489 -16.65 -7.63 -5.99
N VAL A 490 -16.30 -7.15 -7.18
CA VAL A 490 -17.17 -7.21 -8.37
C VAL A 490 -16.43 -7.97 -9.46
N ASP A 491 -16.93 -9.17 -9.76
CA ASP A 491 -16.47 -9.96 -10.90
C ASP A 491 -16.84 -9.27 -12.22
N ALA A 492 -15.96 -9.32 -13.22
CA ALA A 492 -16.15 -8.70 -14.53
C ALA A 492 -16.58 -7.23 -14.42
N ILE A 493 -15.72 -6.39 -13.84
CA ILE A 493 -15.98 -4.98 -13.50
C ILE A 493 -16.56 -4.13 -14.65
N ARG A 494 -16.27 -4.49 -15.90
CA ARG A 494 -16.81 -3.82 -17.10
C ARG A 494 -18.34 -3.87 -17.20
N GLY A 495 -18.97 -4.92 -16.66
CA GLY A 495 -20.43 -4.99 -16.54
C GLY A 495 -21.00 -3.88 -15.65
N LEU A 496 -20.29 -3.48 -14.59
CA LEU A 496 -20.67 -2.33 -13.76
C LEU A 496 -20.43 -1.00 -14.50
N TYR A 497 -19.36 -0.90 -15.29
CA TYR A 497 -19.08 0.32 -16.08
C TYR A 497 -20.18 0.62 -17.10
N GLY A 498 -20.74 -0.41 -17.74
CA GLY A 498 -21.83 -0.25 -18.71
C GLY A 498 -23.12 0.36 -18.14
N VAL A 499 -23.30 0.36 -16.82
CA VAL A 499 -24.49 0.94 -16.15
C VAL A 499 -24.19 2.20 -15.33
N ALA A 500 -22.92 2.61 -15.29
CA ALA A 500 -22.44 3.76 -14.54
C ALA A 500 -22.44 5.05 -15.39
N THR A 501 -22.51 6.18 -14.69
CA THR A 501 -22.47 7.53 -15.24
C THR A 501 -21.04 8.06 -15.32
N ALA A 502 -20.26 7.87 -14.25
CA ALA A 502 -18.84 8.26 -14.22
C ALA A 502 -18.08 7.44 -13.18
N TYR A 503 -16.79 7.25 -13.43
CA TYR A 503 -15.81 6.76 -12.48
C TYR A 503 -15.25 7.96 -11.69
N LEU A 504 -15.34 7.94 -10.37
CA LEU A 504 -14.77 8.96 -9.49
C LEU A 504 -13.51 8.42 -8.81
N ASN A 505 -12.35 8.99 -9.12
CA ASN A 505 -11.07 8.54 -8.60
C ASN A 505 -10.65 9.36 -7.36
N PRO A 506 -10.43 8.74 -6.19
CA PRO A 506 -9.78 9.43 -5.08
C PRO A 506 -8.31 9.75 -5.42
N PRO A 507 -7.69 10.75 -4.76
CA PRO A 507 -6.24 10.95 -4.86
C PRO A 507 -5.49 9.70 -4.35
N ARG A 508 -4.74 9.03 -5.23
CA ARG A 508 -3.99 7.81 -4.88
C ARG A 508 -2.91 7.47 -5.92
N GLN A 509 -1.99 6.60 -5.54
CA GLN A 509 -1.21 5.78 -6.47
C GLN A 509 -1.91 4.44 -6.66
N GLY A 510 -2.10 3.96 -7.90
CA GLY A 510 -2.90 2.78 -8.24
C GLY A 510 -4.20 3.09 -8.99
N GLY A 511 -4.90 2.03 -9.43
CA GLY A 511 -6.17 2.14 -10.17
C GLY A 511 -6.03 2.32 -11.69
N GLY A 512 -4.82 2.26 -12.23
CA GLY A 512 -4.54 2.43 -13.65
C GLY A 512 -5.32 1.47 -14.55
N GLY A 513 -5.30 0.16 -14.24
CA GLY A 513 -6.03 -0.84 -15.03
C GLY A 513 -7.54 -0.63 -15.04
N SER A 514 -8.15 -0.39 -13.87
CA SER A 514 -9.59 -0.10 -13.78
C SER A 514 -9.98 1.17 -14.54
N ALA A 515 -9.11 2.20 -14.53
CA ALA A 515 -9.34 3.41 -15.32
C ALA A 515 -9.19 3.15 -16.82
N ALA A 516 -8.20 2.36 -17.25
CA ALA A 516 -8.04 1.99 -18.65
C ALA A 516 -9.26 1.24 -19.19
N PHE A 517 -9.80 0.29 -18.41
CA PHE A 517 -11.02 -0.44 -18.76
C PHE A 517 -12.24 0.49 -18.82
N ALA A 518 -12.36 1.44 -17.88
CA ALA A 518 -13.41 2.46 -17.92
C ALA A 518 -13.33 3.32 -19.19
N LEU A 519 -12.13 3.78 -19.56
CA LEU A 519 -11.96 4.57 -20.79
C LEU A 519 -12.31 3.77 -22.05
N ALA A 520 -11.95 2.49 -22.10
CA ALA A 520 -12.29 1.59 -23.21
C ALA A 520 -13.80 1.46 -23.41
N ASP A 521 -14.55 1.37 -22.31
CA ASP A 521 -16.02 1.30 -22.32
C ASP A 521 -16.68 2.67 -22.49
N GLY A 522 -15.89 3.74 -22.60
CA GLY A 522 -16.37 5.12 -22.68
C GLY A 522 -17.00 5.63 -21.39
N LEU A 523 -16.70 5.02 -20.24
CA LEU A 523 -17.09 5.55 -18.94
C LEU A 523 -16.16 6.75 -18.60
N PRO A 524 -16.69 7.97 -18.46
CA PRO A 524 -15.87 9.12 -18.11
C PRO A 524 -15.22 8.95 -16.74
N VAL A 525 -13.93 9.25 -16.65
CA VAL A 525 -13.17 9.22 -15.39
C VAL A 525 -12.95 10.65 -14.91
N VAL A 526 -13.27 10.91 -13.64
CA VAL A 526 -12.98 12.19 -12.96
C VAL A 526 -11.84 11.94 -11.98
N THR A 527 -10.71 12.62 -12.20
CA THR A 527 -9.49 12.44 -11.41
C THR A 527 -8.66 13.72 -11.37
N TYR A 528 -7.92 13.91 -10.29
CA TYR A 528 -6.87 14.94 -10.21
C TYR A 528 -5.68 14.60 -11.12
N ALA A 529 -4.82 15.60 -11.38
CA ALA A 529 -3.59 15.47 -12.18
C ALA A 529 -2.43 14.79 -11.43
N GLN A 530 -2.73 13.73 -10.68
CA GLN A 530 -1.74 12.97 -9.90
C GLN A 530 -2.07 11.47 -9.88
N GLY A 531 -1.02 10.65 -9.91
CA GLY A 531 -1.10 9.20 -9.75
C GLY A 531 -1.42 8.44 -11.03
N ASP A 532 -1.50 7.11 -10.91
CA ASP A 532 -1.58 6.23 -12.08
C ASP A 532 -2.81 6.48 -12.95
N VAL A 533 -3.97 6.74 -12.34
CA VAL A 533 -5.20 7.06 -13.09
C VAL A 533 -5.02 8.32 -13.93
N ALA A 534 -4.34 9.34 -13.41
CA ALA A 534 -4.04 10.57 -14.14
C ALA A 534 -3.19 10.30 -15.39
N GLY A 535 -2.17 9.43 -15.27
CA GLY A 535 -1.34 9.02 -16.41
C GLY A 535 -2.15 8.30 -17.50
N ILE A 536 -3.15 7.51 -17.11
CA ILE A 536 -4.02 6.81 -18.06
C ILE A 536 -4.99 7.76 -18.75
N VAL A 537 -5.69 8.64 -18.01
CA VAL A 537 -6.65 9.58 -18.62
C VAL A 537 -5.97 10.69 -19.40
N GLY A 538 -4.71 11.00 -19.09
CA GLY A 538 -3.96 12.07 -19.73
C GLY A 538 -4.32 13.47 -19.22
N PRO A 539 -3.44 14.46 -19.45
CA PRO A 539 -3.53 15.79 -18.83
C PRO A 539 -4.75 16.61 -19.23
N THR A 540 -5.38 16.29 -20.37
CA THR A 540 -6.56 17.02 -20.88
C THR A 540 -7.86 16.61 -20.18
N LEU A 541 -7.89 15.45 -19.50
CA LEU A 541 -9.06 14.90 -18.83
C LEU A 541 -8.98 14.96 -17.30
N THR A 542 -7.89 15.49 -16.75
CA THR A 542 -7.70 15.70 -15.30
C THR A 542 -8.34 17.01 -14.82
N VAL A 543 -8.71 17.07 -13.54
CA VAL A 543 -9.17 18.29 -12.86
C VAL A 543 -8.10 18.86 -11.91
N ALA A 544 -8.13 20.17 -11.70
CA ALA A 544 -7.09 20.88 -10.94
C ALA A 544 -7.33 20.86 -9.42
N ASP A 545 -8.58 20.92 -8.99
CA ASP A 545 -8.97 21.06 -7.59
C ASP A 545 -10.35 20.45 -7.32
N GLU A 546 -10.74 20.44 -6.04
CA GLU A 546 -11.99 19.84 -5.59
C GLU A 546 -13.23 20.49 -6.21
N THR A 547 -13.20 21.81 -6.47
CA THR A 547 -14.33 22.51 -7.09
C THR A 547 -14.53 22.00 -8.51
N ALA A 548 -13.45 21.92 -9.28
CA ALA A 548 -13.47 21.37 -10.63
C ALA A 548 -13.87 19.88 -10.64
N PHE A 549 -13.47 19.11 -9.63
CA PHE A 549 -13.89 17.71 -9.46
C PHE A 549 -15.42 17.61 -9.30
N LEU A 550 -16.00 18.39 -8.39
CA LEU A 550 -17.43 18.42 -8.13
C LEU A 550 -18.23 18.91 -9.34
N ASP A 551 -17.77 19.98 -9.98
CA ASP A 551 -18.44 20.56 -11.15
C ASP A 551 -18.46 19.57 -12.31
N ARG A 552 -17.34 18.87 -12.56
CA ARG A 552 -17.25 17.85 -13.60
C ARG A 552 -18.15 16.66 -13.30
N ALA A 553 -18.11 16.13 -12.08
CA ALA A 553 -18.94 14.99 -11.69
C ALA A 553 -20.45 15.32 -11.76
N ALA A 554 -20.86 16.49 -11.28
CA ALA A 554 -22.25 16.95 -11.35
C ALA A 554 -22.72 17.13 -12.80
N THR A 555 -21.89 17.76 -13.65
CA THR A 555 -22.19 17.93 -15.08
C THR A 555 -22.42 16.58 -15.77
N LEU A 556 -21.58 15.58 -15.49
CA LEU A 556 -21.74 14.23 -16.06
C LEU A 556 -23.03 13.54 -15.59
N GLY A 557 -23.49 13.84 -14.38
CA GLY A 557 -24.77 13.37 -13.85
C GLY A 557 -25.98 14.03 -14.53
N GLN A 558 -25.92 15.35 -14.73
CA GLN A 558 -27.09 16.16 -15.08
C GLN A 558 -27.23 16.45 -16.58
N ASP A 559 -26.15 16.39 -17.36
CA ASP A 559 -26.14 16.71 -18.78
C ASP A 559 -25.74 15.49 -19.64
N ALA A 560 -26.73 14.94 -20.35
CA ALA A 560 -26.54 13.79 -21.23
C ALA A 560 -25.63 14.08 -22.43
N ALA A 561 -25.63 15.31 -22.97
CA ALA A 561 -24.78 15.69 -24.09
C ALA A 561 -23.32 15.83 -23.64
N ALA A 562 -23.09 16.48 -22.49
CA ALA A 562 -21.76 16.56 -21.89
C ALA A 562 -21.21 15.17 -21.55
N ARG A 563 -22.06 14.26 -21.04
CA ARG A 563 -21.70 12.87 -20.79
C ARG A 563 -21.34 12.11 -22.08
N ALA A 564 -22.11 12.28 -23.14
CA ALA A 564 -21.81 11.64 -24.44
C ALA A 564 -20.48 12.14 -25.03
N GLN A 565 -20.20 13.44 -24.94
CA GLN A 565 -18.92 14.02 -25.36
C GLN A 565 -17.75 13.47 -24.53
N ALA A 566 -17.92 13.36 -23.21
CA ALA A 566 -16.92 12.81 -22.32
C ALA A 566 -16.63 11.33 -22.62
N ALA A 567 -17.66 10.56 -22.94
CA ALA A 567 -17.52 9.16 -23.32
C ALA A 567 -16.70 8.98 -24.62
N GLU A 568 -16.89 9.88 -25.59
CA GLU A 568 -16.12 9.85 -26.83
C GLU A 568 -14.65 10.25 -26.62
N ALA A 569 -14.41 11.27 -25.77
CA ALA A 569 -13.06 11.65 -25.38
C ALA A 569 -12.33 10.50 -24.67
N ALA A 570 -13.04 9.77 -23.80
CA ALA A 570 -12.51 8.60 -23.11
C ALA A 570 -12.08 7.49 -24.08
N ARG A 571 -12.94 7.13 -25.05
CA ARG A 571 -12.62 6.13 -26.08
C ARG A 571 -11.45 6.56 -26.96
N THR A 572 -11.42 7.83 -27.35
CA THR A 572 -10.30 8.40 -28.13
C THR A 572 -8.98 8.24 -27.39
N ARG A 573 -8.94 8.63 -26.11
CA ARG A 573 -7.74 8.49 -25.26
C ARG A 573 -7.30 7.03 -25.12
N PHE A 574 -8.24 6.12 -24.92
CA PHE A 574 -7.92 4.69 -24.81
C PHE A 574 -7.28 4.16 -26.10
N ALA A 575 -7.84 4.49 -27.27
CA ALA A 575 -7.30 4.07 -28.56
C ALA A 575 -5.85 4.55 -28.82
N GLU A 576 -5.45 5.70 -28.26
CA GLU A 576 -4.09 6.22 -28.38
C GLU A 576 -3.06 5.43 -27.56
N THR A 577 -3.47 4.88 -26.41
CA THR A 577 -2.57 4.44 -25.34
C THR A 577 -2.67 2.97 -24.96
N ALA A 578 -3.70 2.25 -25.41
CA ALA A 578 -4.01 0.89 -24.96
C ALA A 578 -3.37 -0.25 -25.75
N ASP A 579 -2.60 0.02 -26.80
CA ASP A 579 -2.07 -1.04 -27.66
C ASP A 579 -0.92 -1.83 -27.01
N ARG A 580 -1.25 -2.90 -26.28
CA ARG A 580 -0.25 -3.76 -25.62
C ARG A 580 0.71 -4.42 -26.60
N ALA A 581 0.27 -4.79 -27.81
CA ALA A 581 1.16 -5.38 -28.82
C ALA A 581 2.24 -4.37 -29.24
N ARG A 582 1.84 -3.12 -29.50
CA ARG A 582 2.78 -2.01 -29.79
C ARG A 582 3.70 -1.71 -28.61
N SER A 583 3.22 -1.84 -27.37
CA SER A 583 4.08 -1.71 -26.18
C SER A 583 5.16 -2.79 -26.13
N VAL A 584 4.83 -4.05 -26.47
CA VAL A 584 5.78 -5.16 -26.52
C VAL A 584 6.83 -4.96 -27.62
N GLU A 585 6.41 -4.52 -28.81
CA GLU A 585 7.33 -4.18 -29.90
C GLU A 585 8.34 -3.09 -29.47
N LYS A 586 7.83 -2.01 -28.87
CA LYS A 586 8.66 -0.92 -28.37
C LYS A 586 9.57 -1.34 -27.20
N LEU A 587 9.12 -2.29 -26.37
CA LEU A 587 9.95 -2.89 -25.32
C LEU A 587 11.15 -3.63 -25.94
N LEU A 588 10.95 -4.34 -27.06
CA LEU A 588 12.04 -5.02 -27.76
C LEU A 588 13.02 -4.05 -28.43
N ASP A 589 12.55 -2.88 -28.91
CA ASP A 589 13.43 -1.80 -29.35
C ASP A 589 14.34 -1.33 -28.22
N TYR A 590 13.78 -1.07 -27.05
CA TYR A 590 14.56 -0.65 -25.88
C TYR A 590 15.44 -1.78 -25.33
N ALA A 591 15.04 -3.05 -25.47
CA ALA A 591 15.91 -4.16 -25.15
C ALA A 591 17.16 -4.20 -26.05
N ARG A 592 17.02 -3.89 -27.35
CA ARG A 592 18.15 -3.75 -28.26
C ARG A 592 19.03 -2.56 -27.90
N GLU A 593 18.43 -1.39 -27.61
CA GLU A 593 19.18 -0.22 -27.16
C GLU A 593 19.94 -0.50 -25.85
N ALA A 594 19.32 -1.16 -24.88
CA ALA A 594 19.97 -1.55 -23.63
C ALA A 594 21.18 -2.46 -23.89
N GLN A 595 21.12 -3.33 -24.91
CA GLN A 595 22.25 -4.15 -25.32
C GLN A 595 23.43 -3.35 -25.90
N GLU A 596 23.18 -2.18 -26.47
CA GLU A 596 24.23 -1.30 -26.99
C GLU A 596 24.88 -0.44 -25.89
N LEU A 597 24.12 -0.14 -24.82
CA LEU A 597 24.53 0.79 -23.76
C LEU A 597 25.25 0.12 -22.56
N TYR A 598 25.09 -1.19 -22.34
CA TYR A 598 25.68 -1.93 -21.21
C TYR A 598 27.10 -2.45 -21.50
#